data_AF-A0A918P708-F1
#
_entry.id   AF-A0A918P708-F1
#
_cell.length_a   1.000
_cell.length_b   1.000
_cell.length_c   1.000
_cell.angle_alpha   90.00
_cell.angle_beta   90.00
_cell.angle_gamma   90.00
#
_symmetry.space_group_name_H-M   'P 1'
#
loop_
_entity.id
_entity.type
_entity.pdbx_description
1 polymer ?
#
loop_
_entity_poly.entity_id
_entity_poly.type
_entity_poly.pdbx_seq_one_letter_code
_entity_poly.pdbx_strand_id
1 'polypeptide(L)' 'MERFFLNLKMERVWQRDCANHDEAIRDITGYIVGFYNTCRLHSKLNYLPPVIYERQMAAKQPILVSEKT' A
#
# COMPACT_ATOMS: atom_id res chain seq x y z
N MET A 1 0.46 -10.56 -8.84
CA MET A 1 -0.62 -9.55 -8.90
C MET A 1 -0.87 -9.03 -7.50
N GLU A 2 -1.06 -7.72 -7.35
CA GLU A 2 -1.39 -7.11 -6.05
C GLU A 2 -2.87 -7.27 -5.73
N ARG A 3 -3.17 -7.59 -4.46
CA ARG A 3 -4.53 -7.87 -3.98
C ARG A 3 -4.93 -6.92 -2.85
N PHE A 4 -4.57 -5.64 -2.94
CA PHE A 4 -4.82 -4.64 -1.90
C PHE A 4 -6.25 -4.68 -1.35
N PHE A 5 -7.27 -4.49 -2.21
CA PHE A 5 -8.67 -4.44 -1.77
C PHE A 5 -9.19 -5.74 -1.17
N LEU A 6 -8.69 -6.89 -1.65
CA LEU A 6 -9.04 -8.18 -1.06
C LEU A 6 -8.49 -8.24 0.37
N ASN A 7 -7.21 -7.93 0.55
CA ASN A 7 -6.56 -7.95 1.86
C ASN A 7 -7.19 -6.95 2.83
N LEU A 8 -7.46 -5.72 2.38
CA LEU A 8 -8.12 -4.70 3.18
C LEU A 8 -9.48 -5.19 3.70
N LYS A 9 -10.27 -5.84 2.84
CA LYS A 9 -11.57 -6.40 3.25
C LYS A 9 -11.41 -7.52 4.27
N MET A 10 -10.52 -8.48 4.00
CA MET A 10 -10.27 -9.63 4.87
C MET A 10 -9.70 -9.27 6.24
N GLU A 11 -8.75 -8.33 6.28
CA GLU A 11 -7.92 -8.03 7.46
C GLU A 11 -8.45 -6.85 8.29
N ARG A 12 -9.35 -6.03 7.75
CA ARG A 12 -9.92 -4.86 8.43
C ARG A 12 -11.43 -4.80 8.34
N VAL A 13 -11.97 -4.64 7.13
CA VAL A 13 -13.40 -4.33 6.96
C VAL A 13 -14.32 -5.41 7.50
N TRP A 14 -13.96 -6.69 7.37
CA TRP A 14 -14.78 -7.79 7.89
C TRP A 14 -14.56 -8.08 9.38
N GLN A 15 -13.51 -7.52 10.00
CA GLN A 15 -13.21 -7.72 11.42
C GLN A 15 -13.70 -6.57 12.31
N ARG A 16 -14.13 -5.45 11.71
CA ARG A 16 -14.52 -4.24 12.46
C ARG A 16 -15.83 -3.67 11.95
N ASP A 17 -16.74 -3.43 12.88
CA ASP A 17 -17.89 -2.56 12.67
C ASP A 17 -17.44 -1.11 12.89
N CYS A 18 -17.56 -0.28 11.84
CA CYS A 18 -17.34 1.16 11.94
C CYS A 18 -18.69 1.83 12.19
N ALA A 19 -18.83 2.58 13.29
CA ALA A 19 -20.11 3.21 13.64
C ALA A 19 -20.40 4.43 12.77
N ASN A 20 -19.35 5.10 12.28
CA ASN A 20 -19.45 6.30 11.45
C ASN A 20 -18.34 6.36 10.39
N HIS A 21 -18.48 7.29 9.46
CA HIS A 21 -17.55 7.45 8.34
C HIS A 21 -16.15 7.90 8.80
N ASP A 22 -16.06 8.76 9.82
CA ASP A 22 -14.79 9.27 10.32
C ASP A 22 -13.93 8.17 10.96
N GLU A 23 -14.56 7.22 11.66
CA GLU A 23 -13.89 6.03 12.19
C GLU A 23 -13.37 5.14 11.08
N ALA A 24 -14.16 4.91 10.03
CA ALA A 24 -13.73 4.13 8.88
C ALA A 24 -12.52 4.77 8.18
N ILE A 25 -12.54 6.11 8.01
CA ILE A 25 -11.40 6.85 7.46
C ILE A 25 -10.16 6.62 8.34
N ARG A 26 -10.26 6.87 9.65
CA ARG A 26 -9.13 6.74 10.57
C ARG A 26 -8.56 5.32 10.59
N ASP A 27 -9.42 4.30 10.60
CA ASP A 27 -8.98 2.90 10.60
C ASP A 27 -8.28 2.52 9.29
N ILE A 28 -8.88 2.86 8.14
CA ILE A 28 -8.31 2.58 6.82
C ILE A 28 -6.99 3.34 6.64
N THR A 29 -6.91 4.61 7.03
CA THR A 29 -5.67 5.39 6.99
C THR A 29 -4.60 4.76 7.89
N GLY A 30 -4.96 4.35 9.10
CA GLY A 30 -4.05 3.65 10.01
C GLY A 30 -3.55 2.32 9.44
N TYR A 31 -4.41 1.56 8.79
CA TYR A 31 -4.03 0.33 8.09
C TYR A 31 -3.07 0.61 6.93
N ILE A 32 -3.36 1.59 6.08
CA ILE A 32 -2.55 1.89 4.89
C ILE A 32 -1.16 2.39 5.30
N VAL A 33 -1.11 3.43 6.15
CA VAL A 33 0.14 4.11 6.52
C VAL A 33 0.92 3.29 7.54
N GLY A 34 0.24 2.73 8.54
CA GLY A 34 0.89 2.05 9.67
C GLY A 34 1.29 0.61 9.39
N PHE A 35 0.60 -0.09 8.49
CA PHE A 35 0.84 -1.52 8.25
C PHE A 35 1.11 -1.86 6.78
N TYR A 36 0.21 -1.45 5.86
CA TYR A 36 0.31 -1.88 4.47
C TYR A 36 1.58 -1.36 3.80
N ASN A 37 1.80 -0.04 3.82
CA ASN A 37 2.94 0.57 3.14
C ASN A 37 4.29 0.23 3.80
N THR A 38 4.30 0.03 5.12
CA THR A 38 5.49 -0.12 5.95
C THR A 38 5.94 -1.57 6.14
N CYS A 39 4.98 -2.50 6.28
CA CYS A 39 5.26 -3.87 6.72
C CYS A 39 4.81 -4.94 5.73
N ARG A 40 3.81 -4.68 4.87
CA ARG A 40 3.22 -5.72 4.01
C ARG A 40 4.20 -6.18 2.95
N LEU A 41 4.57 -7.47 2.99
CA LEU A 41 5.41 -8.05 1.96
C LEU A 41 4.59 -8.32 0.70
N HIS A 42 5.16 -7.96 -0.45
CA HIS A 42 4.52 -8.14 -1.73
C HIS A 42 5.35 -9.03 -2.66
N SER A 43 4.79 -10.15 -3.14
CA SER A 43 5.52 -11.11 -3.98
C SER A 43 6.03 -10.51 -5.30
N LYS A 44 5.30 -9.53 -5.85
CA LYS A 44 5.75 -8.76 -7.03
C LYS A 44 6.94 -7.83 -6.74
N LEU A 45 7.11 -7.41 -5.48
CA LEU A 45 8.17 -6.49 -5.06
C LEU A 45 9.35 -7.25 -4.44
N ASN A 46 9.56 -8.52 -4.82
CA ASN A 46 10.56 -9.42 -4.21
C ASN A 46 10.40 -9.56 -2.70
N TYR A 47 9.15 -9.62 -2.21
CA TYR A 47 8.83 -9.69 -0.79
C TYR A 47 9.36 -8.50 0.01
N LEU A 48 9.41 -7.31 -0.60
CA LEU A 48 9.68 -6.06 0.09
C LEU A 48 8.38 -5.31 0.42
N PRO A 49 8.36 -4.52 1.51
CA PRO A 49 7.32 -3.53 1.74
C PRO A 49 7.31 -2.45 0.65
N PRO A 50 6.12 -1.91 0.29
CA PRO A 50 5.98 -0.86 -0.71
C PRO A 50 6.92 0.33 -0.47
N VAL A 51 7.01 0.82 0.77
CA VAL A 51 7.87 1.98 1.09
C VAL A 51 9.35 1.72 0.82
N ILE A 52 9.82 0.48 1.00
CA ILE A 52 11.21 0.11 0.76
C ILE A 52 11.46 -0.01 -0.73
N TYR A 53 10.54 -0.64 -1.45
CA TYR A 53 10.60 -0.75 -2.90
C TYR A 53 10.64 0.64 -3.58
N GLU A 54 9.74 1.54 -3.20
CA GLU A 54 9.69 2.91 -3.73
C GLU A 54 11.00 3.68 -3.45
N ARG A 55 11.54 3.57 -2.23
CA ARG A 55 12.84 4.19 -1.89
C ARG A 55 13.99 3.64 -2.74
N GLN A 56 14.02 2.33 -2.97
CA GLN A 56 15.03 1.70 -3.82
C GLN A 56 14.89 2.12 -5.29
N MET A 57 13.66 2.29 -5.78
CA MET A 57 13.40 2.79 -7.13
C MET A 57 13.78 4.26 -7.29
N ALA A 58 13.42 5.12 -6.33
CA ALA A 58 13.78 6.53 -6.33
C ALA A 58 15.30 6.76 -6.31
N ALA A 59 16.04 5.90 -5.59
CA ALA A 59 17.51 5.94 -5.59
C ALA A 59 18.13 5.48 -6.92
N LYS A 60 17.38 4.78 -7.79
CA LYS A 60 17.91 4.14 -9.01
C LYS A 60 17.89 5.03 -10.26
N GLN A 61 17.67 6.34 -10.11
CA GLN A 61 17.62 7.37 -11.17
C GLN A 61 16.33 7.35 -12.01
N PRO A 62 15.86 8.53 -12.46
CA PRO A 62 14.62 8.64 -13.21
C PRO A 62 14.75 7.99 -14.59
N ILE A 63 13.71 7.27 -14.99
CA ILE A 63 13.56 6.80 -16.36
C ILE A 63 13.42 8.05 -17.23
N LEU A 64 14.39 8.32 -18.12
CA LEU A 64 14.25 9.34 -19.16
C LEU A 64 13.02 8.98 -19.99
N VAL A 65 11.91 9.67 -19.74
CA VAL A 65 10.74 9.61 -20.60
C VAL A 65 11.16 10.32 -21.88
N SER A 66 11.39 9.54 -22.94
CA SER A 66 11.59 10.10 -24.26
C SER A 66 10.29 10.77 -24.66
N GLU A 67 10.26 12.11 -24.61
CA GLU A 67 9.23 12.90 -25.25
C GLU A 67 9.29 12.56 -26.74
N LYS A 68 8.29 11.82 -27.22
CA LYS A 68 8.13 11.59 -28.65
C LYS A 68 7.46 12.85 -29.22
N THR A 69 8.26 13.66 -29.90
CA THR A 69 7.80 14.74 -30.79
C THR A 69 7.03 14.18 -31.98
#